data_AF-A0A259PGC8-F1
#
_entry.id   AF-A0A259PGC8-F1
#
_cell.length_a   1.000
_cell.length_b   1.000
_cell.length_c   1.000
_cell.angle_alpha   90.00
_cell.angle_beta   90.00
_cell.angle_gamma   90.00
#
_symmetry.space_group_name_H-M   'P 1'
#
loop_
_entity.id
_entity.type
_entity.pdbx_description
1 polymer ?
#
loop_
_entity_poly.entity_id
_entity_poly.type
_entity_poly.pdbx_seq_one_letter_code
_entity_poly.pdbx_strand_id
1 'polypeptide(L)'
;MGGKLCAEQQDCHLEMARLFFNFLRISPSYTAASQYVRPKRLPKKMSLDNRQVLDCYSKYGCVLNCSFATWFEGHKQLPMYSCQPVIEVIRGRDRLFVCDDDVLLKLCGDQDPPSITQLVNALSQIWPNTQIKQIHGQVLKGTKLKNMWKDLLLIYTMALNPHIELWRAGAMAMLVDRFIGRLDPLAAKHKSGDDHMRRHMTLMVMRHKESALNISEQAALGGFPQQELGKSFQTHFNFEDENFASRLFSLGNHEFDCARDRVSQLTGLAC
;
A
#
# COMPACT_ATOMS: atom_id res chain seq x y z
N MET A 1 -12.21 -36.03 2.43
CA MET A 1 -10.78 -35.90 2.04
C MET A 1 -10.50 -34.41 1.92
N GLY A 2 -9.71 -33.86 2.84
CA GLY A 2 -9.40 -32.43 2.90
C GLY A 2 -8.39 -32.06 1.82
N GLY A 3 -8.85 -31.34 0.81
CA GLY A 3 -7.99 -30.66 -0.15
C GLY A 3 -7.38 -29.43 0.51
N LYS A 4 -6.06 -29.30 0.44
CA LYS A 4 -5.36 -28.07 0.82
C LYS A 4 -5.71 -26.98 -0.20
N LEU A 5 -6.56 -26.04 0.19
CA LEU A 5 -6.65 -24.69 -0.42
C LEU A 5 -5.31 -23.99 -0.16
N CYS A 6 -4.37 -24.06 -1.12
CA CYS A 6 -3.01 -23.52 -0.94
C CYS A 6 -2.37 -23.00 -2.23
N ALA A 7 -3.12 -22.76 -3.30
CA ALA A 7 -2.52 -22.34 -4.56
C ALA A 7 -3.46 -21.39 -5.31
N GLU A 8 -3.29 -20.08 -5.07
CA GLU A 8 -3.79 -18.90 -5.84
C GLU A 8 -4.24 -17.70 -4.96
N GLN A 9 -4.49 -17.87 -3.65
CA GLN A 9 -4.62 -16.79 -2.64
C GLN A 9 -3.33 -15.95 -2.45
N GLN A 10 -2.30 -16.27 -3.23
CA GLN A 10 -0.92 -15.83 -3.04
C GLN A 10 -0.68 -14.43 -3.61
N ASP A 11 -1.34 -14.03 -4.71
CA ASP A 11 -1.02 -12.77 -5.41
C ASP A 11 -1.54 -11.51 -4.70
N CYS A 12 -2.79 -11.50 -4.23
CA CYS A 12 -3.34 -10.35 -3.49
C CYS A 12 -2.67 -10.19 -2.11
N HIS A 13 -2.40 -11.30 -1.44
CA HIS A 13 -1.69 -11.32 -0.17
C HIS A 13 -0.23 -10.88 -0.33
N LEU A 14 0.47 -11.36 -1.37
CA LEU A 14 1.84 -10.97 -1.69
C LEU A 14 1.91 -9.48 -2.06
N GLU A 15 0.96 -8.99 -2.86
CA GLU A 15 0.87 -7.58 -3.24
C GLU A 15 0.67 -6.68 -2.00
N MET A 16 -0.26 -7.06 -1.13
CA MET A 16 -0.53 -6.34 0.11
C MET A 16 0.63 -6.40 1.10
N ALA A 17 1.28 -7.56 1.21
CA ALA A 17 2.49 -7.73 2.00
C ALA A 17 3.61 -6.83 1.49
N ARG A 18 3.78 -6.72 0.17
CA ARG A 18 4.81 -5.89 -0.44
C ARG A 18 4.52 -4.41 -0.27
N LEU A 19 3.27 -3.98 -0.38
CA LEU A 19 2.87 -2.63 -0.03
C LEU A 19 3.18 -2.34 1.45
N PHE A 20 2.74 -3.22 2.36
CA PHE A 20 3.00 -3.06 3.79
C PHE A 20 4.50 -2.95 4.10
N PHE A 21 5.31 -3.87 3.56
CA PHE A 21 6.77 -3.85 3.64
C PHE A 21 7.35 -2.49 3.21
N ASN A 22 6.94 -1.99 2.06
CA ASN A 22 7.44 -0.72 1.53
C ASN A 22 6.96 0.49 2.34
N PHE A 23 5.73 0.49 2.84
CA PHE A 23 5.22 1.55 3.71
C PHE A 23 5.94 1.57 5.06
N LEU A 24 6.29 0.42 5.62
CA LEU A 24 7.17 0.34 6.79
C LEU A 24 8.58 0.90 6.48
N ARG A 25 9.13 0.63 5.29
CA ARG A 25 10.46 1.13 4.90
C ARG A 25 10.53 2.65 4.82
N ILE A 26 9.49 3.29 4.28
CA ILE A 26 9.48 4.75 4.14
C ILE A 26 9.08 5.47 5.43
N SER A 27 8.39 4.81 6.38
CA SER A 27 7.94 5.41 7.64
C SER A 27 9.10 5.97 8.49
N PRO A 28 9.08 7.28 8.83
CA PRO A 28 10.01 7.85 9.79
C PRO A 28 9.90 7.21 11.18
N SER A 29 8.69 6.95 11.67
CA SER A 29 8.50 6.38 13.01
C SER A 29 9.01 4.94 13.10
N TYR A 30 8.77 4.11 12.07
CA TYR A 30 9.31 2.76 12.03
C TYR A 30 10.84 2.74 11.94
N THR A 31 11.40 3.70 11.20
CA THR A 31 12.86 3.89 11.13
C THR A 31 13.43 4.26 12.51
N ALA A 32 12.81 5.20 13.22
CA ALA A 32 13.23 5.57 14.56
C ALA A 32 13.14 4.39 15.54
N ALA A 33 12.11 3.55 15.43
CA ALA A 33 11.99 2.32 16.23
C ALA A 33 13.12 1.31 15.95
N SER A 34 13.59 1.22 14.71
CA SER A 34 14.72 0.33 14.37
C SER A 34 16.05 0.73 15.01
N GLN A 35 16.21 2.03 15.29
CA GLN A 35 17.40 2.59 15.94
C GLN A 35 17.25 2.66 17.47
N TYR A 36 16.04 2.43 17.98
CA TYR A 36 15.76 2.53 19.40
C TYR A 36 16.23 1.29 20.17
N VAL A 37 17.20 1.50 21.07
CA VAL A 37 17.66 0.45 21.99
C VAL A 37 16.59 0.22 23.05
N ARG A 38 15.78 -0.83 22.88
CA ARG A 38 14.64 -1.13 23.77
C ARG A 38 15.14 -1.43 25.19
N PRO A 39 14.75 -0.62 26.20
CA PRO A 39 15.10 -0.92 27.59
C PRO A 39 14.32 -2.13 28.11
N LYS A 40 14.83 -2.81 29.14
CA LYS A 40 14.18 -3.99 29.76
C LYS A 40 12.74 -3.73 30.23
N ARG A 41 12.40 -2.47 30.54
CA ARG A 41 11.04 -2.02 30.83
C ARG A 41 10.76 -0.74 30.06
N LEU A 42 9.65 -0.71 29.34
CA LEU A 42 9.23 0.50 28.63
C LEU A 42 8.89 1.62 29.63
N PRO A 43 9.26 2.89 29.34
CA PRO A 43 8.92 4.01 30.20
C PRO A 43 7.40 4.14 30.40
N LYS A 44 6.95 4.29 31.65
CA LYS A 44 5.51 4.44 31.98
C LYS A 44 4.85 5.64 31.27
N LYS A 45 5.61 6.69 30.97
CA LYS A 45 5.15 7.92 30.29
C LYS A 45 5.22 7.86 28.76
N MET A 46 5.62 6.73 28.15
CA MET A 46 5.65 6.58 26.70
C MET A 46 4.22 6.65 26.14
N SER A 47 4.02 7.45 25.07
CA SER A 47 2.74 7.57 24.37
C SER A 47 2.25 6.23 23.82
N LEU A 48 0.94 6.10 23.62
CA LEU A 48 0.34 4.90 23.05
C LEU A 48 0.91 4.63 21.65
N ASP A 49 1.00 5.65 20.81
CA ASP A 49 1.53 5.55 19.45
C ASP A 49 2.98 5.00 19.45
N ASN A 50 3.86 5.54 20.30
CA ASN A 50 5.24 5.04 20.39
C ASN A 50 5.31 3.57 20.82
N ARG A 51 4.42 3.13 21.72
CA ARG A 51 4.34 1.71 22.10
C ARG A 51 3.86 0.87 20.92
N GLN A 52 2.84 1.30 20.20
CA GLN A 52 2.31 0.60 19.03
C GLN A 52 3.39 0.45 17.94
N VAL A 53 4.18 1.51 17.68
CA VAL A 53 5.30 1.42 16.73
C VAL A 53 6.36 0.41 17.19
N LEU A 54 6.74 0.43 18.46
CA LEU A 54 7.71 -0.53 19.00
C LEU A 54 7.17 -1.97 19.00
N ASP A 55 5.88 -2.17 19.24
CA ASP A 55 5.25 -3.48 19.18
C ASP A 55 5.14 -3.97 17.73
N CYS A 56 4.84 -3.08 16.78
CA CYS A 56 4.85 -3.38 15.35
C CYS A 56 6.26 -3.77 14.88
N TYR A 57 7.29 -3.01 15.29
CA TYR A 57 8.69 -3.36 15.01
C TYR A 57 9.09 -4.69 15.67
N SER A 58 8.66 -4.95 16.90
CA SER A 58 8.89 -6.22 17.58
C SER A 58 8.22 -7.41 16.89
N LYS A 59 7.12 -7.17 16.17
CA LYS A 59 6.36 -8.21 15.44
C LYS A 59 6.92 -8.48 14.06
N TYR A 60 7.32 -7.46 13.31
CA TYR A 60 7.71 -7.58 11.89
C TYR A 60 9.20 -7.36 11.60
N GLY A 61 9.98 -7.00 12.62
CA GLY A 61 11.43 -6.85 12.52
C GLY A 61 11.90 -5.73 11.58
N CYS A 62 13.15 -5.81 11.15
CA CYS A 62 13.77 -4.77 10.32
C CYS A 62 13.49 -5.00 8.83
N VAL A 63 12.73 -4.09 8.21
CA VAL A 63 12.49 -4.06 6.75
C VAL A 63 13.55 -3.25 5.98
N LEU A 64 14.49 -2.61 6.68
CA LEU A 64 15.46 -1.69 6.09
C LEU A 64 16.70 -2.40 5.53
N ASN A 65 17.05 -3.56 6.12
CA ASN A 65 18.28 -4.29 5.83
C ASN A 65 18.02 -5.71 5.29
N CYS A 66 16.81 -5.98 4.79
CA CYS A 66 16.50 -7.25 4.12
C CYS A 66 15.65 -7.02 2.86
N SER A 67 15.70 -7.99 1.94
CA SER A 67 14.85 -8.00 0.75
C SER A 67 13.40 -8.33 1.12
N PHE A 68 12.44 -7.90 0.28
CA PHE A 68 11.04 -8.28 0.46
C PHE A 68 10.86 -9.80 0.52
N ALA A 69 11.55 -10.55 -0.34
CA ALA A 69 11.45 -12.01 -0.35
C ALA A 69 11.90 -12.63 0.98
N THR A 70 13.06 -12.23 1.49
CA THR A 70 13.59 -12.70 2.79
C THR A 70 12.65 -12.32 3.94
N TRP A 71 12.16 -11.09 3.94
CA TRP A 71 11.22 -10.62 4.96
C TRP A 71 9.90 -11.40 4.91
N PHE A 72 9.33 -11.55 3.72
CA PHE A 72 8.05 -12.22 3.52
C PHE A 72 8.11 -13.68 3.97
N GLU A 73 9.14 -14.44 3.58
CA GLU A 73 9.35 -15.84 4.02
C GLU A 73 9.33 -15.97 5.56
N GLY A 74 10.00 -15.07 6.27
CA GLY A 74 10.03 -15.08 7.75
C GLY A 74 8.70 -14.70 8.41
N HIS A 75 7.79 -14.06 7.69
CA HIS A 75 6.55 -13.50 8.24
C HIS A 75 5.28 -14.07 7.58
N LYS A 76 5.37 -15.10 6.74
CA LYS A 76 4.21 -15.71 6.04
C LYS A 76 3.07 -16.13 6.95
N GLN A 77 3.38 -16.51 8.20
CA GLN A 77 2.40 -16.98 9.18
C GLN A 77 1.80 -15.84 10.02
N LEU A 78 2.31 -14.61 9.88
CA LEU A 78 1.83 -13.46 10.63
C LEU A 78 0.76 -12.72 9.83
N PRO A 79 -0.35 -12.33 10.46
CA PRO A 79 -1.31 -11.45 9.81
C PRO A 79 -0.64 -10.08 9.65
N MET A 80 -0.24 -9.75 8.42
CA MET A 80 0.43 -8.48 8.07
C MET A 80 -0.52 -7.29 8.04
N TYR A 81 -1.80 -7.57 7.79
CA TYR A 81 -2.92 -6.63 7.86
C TYR A 81 -4.04 -7.27 8.68
N SER A 82 -5.00 -6.47 9.15
CA SER A 82 -6.21 -6.96 9.81
C SER A 82 -7.06 -7.77 8.84
N CYS A 83 -6.68 -9.04 8.65
CA CYS A 83 -7.38 -9.99 7.82
C CYS A 83 -8.56 -10.57 8.62
N GLN A 84 -9.58 -9.75 8.87
CA GLN A 84 -10.89 -10.35 9.06
C GLN A 84 -11.35 -10.88 7.70
N PRO A 85 -11.97 -12.07 7.61
CA PRO A 85 -12.52 -12.57 6.35
C PRO A 85 -13.47 -11.51 5.76
N VAL A 86 -13.10 -10.97 4.61
CA VAL A 86 -13.84 -9.90 3.92
C VAL A 86 -14.76 -10.55 2.90
N ILE A 87 -16.07 -10.33 3.02
CA ILE A 87 -17.02 -10.64 1.94
C ILE A 87 -17.10 -9.39 1.07
N GLU A 88 -16.58 -9.50 -0.15
CA GLU A 88 -16.45 -8.40 -1.09
C GLU A 88 -17.49 -8.52 -2.21
N VAL A 89 -18.19 -7.42 -2.51
CA VAL A 89 -19.17 -7.34 -3.61
C VAL A 89 -18.54 -6.61 -4.79
N ILE A 90 -18.10 -7.37 -5.78
CA ILE A 90 -17.47 -6.87 -7.01
C ILE A 90 -18.52 -6.76 -8.12
N ARG A 91 -18.55 -5.64 -8.84
CA ARG A 91 -19.37 -5.53 -10.07
C ARG A 91 -18.63 -6.24 -11.21
N GLY A 92 -19.34 -6.94 -12.09
CA GLY A 92 -18.70 -7.77 -13.13
C GLY A 92 -17.69 -7.07 -14.06
N ARG A 93 -17.74 -5.73 -14.18
CA ARG A 93 -16.74 -4.93 -14.92
C ARG A 93 -15.41 -4.74 -14.18
N ASP A 94 -15.41 -4.91 -12.87
CA ASP A 94 -14.26 -4.76 -11.97
C ASP A 94 -13.62 -6.13 -11.67
N ARG A 95 -13.95 -7.16 -12.46
CA ARG A 95 -13.48 -8.56 -12.31
C ARG A 95 -11.97 -8.79 -12.48
N LEU A 96 -11.22 -7.76 -12.86
CA LEU A 96 -9.77 -7.82 -13.05
C LEU A 96 -9.00 -8.06 -11.74
N PHE A 97 -9.69 -8.00 -10.60
CA PHE A 97 -9.12 -8.20 -9.26
C PHE A 97 -9.51 -9.55 -8.63
N VAL A 98 -10.15 -10.44 -9.39
CA VAL A 98 -10.55 -11.77 -8.94
C VAL A 98 -9.37 -12.73 -9.19
N CYS A 99 -8.86 -13.32 -8.12
CA CYS A 99 -7.86 -14.40 -8.18
C CYS A 99 -8.56 -15.72 -8.51
N ASP A 100 -7.83 -16.68 -9.07
CA ASP A 100 -8.39 -17.97 -9.47
C ASP A 100 -8.95 -18.78 -8.27
N ASP A 101 -8.42 -18.54 -7.06
CA ASP A 101 -8.88 -19.10 -5.78
C ASP A 101 -10.10 -18.38 -5.15
N ASP A 102 -10.55 -17.26 -5.74
CA ASP A 102 -11.67 -16.50 -5.17
C ASP A 102 -13.01 -17.21 -5.42
N VAL A 103 -13.81 -17.34 -4.36
CA VAL A 103 -15.19 -17.81 -4.51
C VAL A 103 -16.08 -16.64 -4.89
N LEU A 104 -16.46 -16.61 -6.16
CA LEU A 104 -17.38 -15.61 -6.68
C LEU A 104 -18.84 -16.01 -6.47
N LEU A 105 -19.57 -15.16 -5.76
CA LEU A 105 -21.03 -15.18 -5.76
C LEU A 105 -21.55 -14.29 -6.89
N LYS A 106 -21.91 -14.91 -8.02
CA LYS A 106 -22.54 -14.21 -9.15
C LYS A 106 -24.02 -13.99 -8.85
N LEU A 107 -24.42 -12.73 -8.73
CA LEU A 107 -25.83 -12.34 -8.65
C LEU A 107 -26.37 -12.04 -10.05
N CYS A 108 -27.50 -12.63 -10.42
CA CYS A 108 -28.19 -12.30 -11.67
C CYS A 108 -28.89 -10.94 -11.54
N GLY A 109 -28.66 -10.05 -12.50
CA GLY A 109 -29.17 -8.67 -12.47
C GLY A 109 -30.69 -8.54 -12.58
N ASP A 110 -31.37 -9.58 -13.05
CA ASP A 110 -32.83 -9.61 -13.25
C ASP A 110 -33.59 -10.14 -12.03
N GLN A 111 -32.92 -10.27 -10.89
CA GLN A 111 -33.49 -10.75 -9.63
C GLN A 111 -33.24 -9.73 -8.52
N ASP A 112 -34.17 -9.67 -7.56
CA ASP A 112 -33.97 -8.87 -6.36
C ASP A 112 -32.70 -9.34 -5.62
N PRO A 113 -31.90 -8.41 -5.08
CA PRO A 113 -30.67 -8.77 -4.39
C PRO A 113 -30.98 -9.70 -3.20
N PRO A 114 -30.20 -10.76 -2.99
CA PRO A 114 -30.43 -11.69 -1.90
C PRO A 114 -30.29 -10.96 -0.56
N SER A 115 -31.16 -11.30 0.38
CA SER A 115 -31.06 -10.86 1.77
C SER A 115 -29.74 -11.34 2.40
N ILE A 116 -29.27 -10.62 3.43
CA ILE A 116 -28.07 -10.99 4.19
C ILE A 116 -28.17 -12.44 4.70
N THR A 117 -29.35 -12.86 5.14
CA THR A 117 -29.61 -14.24 5.61
C THR A 117 -29.42 -15.27 4.49
N GLN A 118 -29.88 -14.99 3.28
CA GLN A 118 -29.68 -15.86 2.12
C GLN A 118 -28.19 -15.96 1.74
N LEU A 119 -27.45 -14.85 1.81
CA LEU A 119 -26.01 -14.84 1.57
C LEU A 119 -25.24 -15.65 2.62
N VAL A 120 -25.53 -15.44 3.91
CA VAL A 120 -24.89 -16.18 5.01
C VAL A 120 -25.18 -17.69 4.91
N ASN A 121 -26.40 -18.07 4.54
CA ASN A 121 -26.78 -19.48 4.34
C ASN A 121 -26.08 -20.11 3.12
N ALA A 122 -25.91 -19.37 2.03
CA ALA A 122 -25.16 -19.86 0.88
C ALA A 122 -23.66 -20.04 1.22
N LEU A 123 -23.09 -19.09 1.95
CA LEU A 123 -21.69 -19.13 2.39
C LEU A 123 -21.43 -20.25 3.41
N SER A 124 -22.38 -20.54 4.31
CA SER A 124 -22.23 -21.62 5.29
C SER A 124 -22.28 -23.01 4.68
N GLN A 125 -22.91 -23.19 3.51
CA GLN A 125 -22.85 -24.44 2.74
C GLN A 125 -21.47 -24.67 2.13
N ILE A 126 -20.75 -23.61 1.78
CA ILE A 126 -19.40 -23.67 1.19
C ILE A 126 -18.34 -23.76 2.30
N TRP A 127 -18.53 -23.05 3.41
CA TRP A 127 -17.61 -23.03 4.55
C TRP A 127 -18.32 -23.29 5.89
N PRO A 128 -18.62 -24.56 6.21
CA PRO A 128 -19.47 -24.93 7.36
C PRO A 128 -18.90 -24.57 8.73
N ASN A 129 -17.60 -24.28 8.84
CA ASN A 129 -16.92 -23.97 10.10
C ASN A 129 -16.53 -22.48 10.25
N THR A 130 -16.86 -21.64 9.28
CA THR A 130 -16.47 -20.21 9.31
C THR A 130 -17.53 -19.41 10.05
N GLN A 131 -17.23 -18.95 11.26
CA GLN A 131 -18.07 -17.96 11.95
C GLN A 131 -17.91 -16.59 11.26
N ILE A 132 -18.85 -16.25 10.39
CA ILE A 132 -18.95 -14.91 9.79
C ILE A 132 -19.46 -13.94 10.87
N LYS A 133 -18.53 -13.34 11.63
CA LYS A 133 -18.88 -12.46 12.75
C LYS A 133 -19.29 -11.05 12.30
N GLN A 134 -18.73 -10.54 11.21
CA GLN A 134 -19.04 -9.23 10.61
C GLN A 134 -18.75 -9.25 9.10
N ILE A 135 -19.60 -8.60 8.31
CA ILE A 135 -19.35 -8.29 6.90
C ILE A 135 -18.66 -6.92 6.86
N HIS A 136 -17.32 -6.90 6.76
CA HIS A 136 -16.58 -5.66 6.57
C HIS A 136 -16.51 -5.30 5.09
N GLY A 137 -16.94 -4.09 4.73
CA GLY A 137 -16.89 -3.60 3.33
C GLY A 137 -15.51 -3.11 2.87
N GLN A 138 -14.40 -3.58 3.47
CA GLN A 138 -13.07 -3.06 3.15
C GLN A 138 -12.40 -3.85 2.03
N VAL A 139 -12.96 -3.64 0.85
CA VAL A 139 -12.26 -3.79 -0.41
C VAL A 139 -11.28 -2.63 -0.55
N LEU A 140 -9.99 -2.90 -0.73
CA LEU A 140 -9.14 -1.93 -1.39
C LEU A 140 -9.60 -1.85 -2.85
N LYS A 141 -10.53 -0.93 -3.13
CA LYS A 141 -10.99 -0.68 -4.50
C LYS A 141 -9.77 -0.56 -5.39
N GLY A 142 -9.78 -1.08 -6.62
CA GLY A 142 -8.63 -1.03 -7.53
C GLY A 142 -7.98 0.36 -7.63
N THR A 143 -8.77 1.43 -7.51
CA THR A 143 -8.28 2.81 -7.41
C THR A 143 -7.41 3.09 -6.18
N LYS A 144 -7.79 2.60 -4.99
CA LYS A 144 -7.02 2.77 -3.75
C LYS A 144 -5.70 2.00 -3.82
N LEU A 145 -5.73 0.74 -4.28
CA LEU A 145 -4.52 -0.06 -4.48
C LEU A 145 -3.57 0.60 -5.49
N LYS A 146 -4.10 1.04 -6.63
CA LYS A 146 -3.34 1.81 -7.64
C LYS A 146 -2.72 3.07 -7.05
N ASN A 147 -3.47 3.82 -6.25
CA ASN A 147 -2.96 5.02 -5.61
C ASN A 147 -1.86 4.72 -4.59
N MET A 148 -1.93 3.61 -3.85
CA MET A 148 -0.87 3.21 -2.92
C MET A 148 0.45 2.87 -3.65
N TRP A 149 0.37 2.22 -4.81
CA TRP A 149 1.55 1.98 -5.64
C TRP A 149 2.12 3.28 -6.22
N LYS A 150 1.26 4.20 -6.66
CA LYS A 150 1.66 5.55 -7.11
C LYS A 150 2.31 6.37 -5.98
N ASP A 151 1.77 6.27 -4.76
CA ASP A 151 2.33 6.88 -3.55
C ASP A 151 3.76 6.37 -3.33
N LEU A 152 3.97 5.05 -3.33
CA LEU A 152 5.30 4.46 -3.18
C LEU A 152 6.26 4.90 -4.29
N LEU A 153 5.83 4.79 -5.55
CA LEU A 153 6.66 5.18 -6.70
C LEU A 153 7.06 6.65 -6.63
N LEU A 154 6.17 7.54 -6.19
CA LEU A 154 6.47 8.94 -5.97
C LEU A 154 7.56 9.14 -4.92
N ILE A 155 7.43 8.50 -3.75
CA ILE A 155 8.42 8.62 -2.66
C ILE A 155 9.79 8.12 -3.11
N TYR A 156 9.86 6.96 -3.78
CA TYR A 156 11.12 6.45 -4.34
C TYR A 156 11.70 7.39 -5.41
N THR A 157 10.87 7.92 -6.31
CA THR A 157 11.30 8.85 -7.37
C THR A 157 11.90 10.13 -6.76
N MET A 158 11.23 10.69 -5.75
CA MET A 158 11.71 11.88 -5.04
C MET A 158 13.00 11.60 -4.25
N ALA A 159 13.14 10.42 -3.66
CA ALA A 159 14.35 10.03 -2.95
C ALA A 159 15.57 9.87 -3.89
N LEU A 160 15.39 9.35 -5.11
CA LEU A 160 16.46 9.28 -6.12
C LEU A 160 16.80 10.66 -6.71
N ASN A 161 15.86 11.59 -6.66
CA ASN A 161 15.93 12.86 -7.36
C ASN A 161 15.50 14.02 -6.43
N PRO A 162 16.23 14.31 -5.34
CA PRO A 162 15.76 15.25 -4.31
C PRO A 162 15.56 16.68 -4.81
N HIS A 163 16.24 17.07 -5.90
CA HIS A 163 16.22 18.43 -6.44
C HIS A 163 15.36 18.61 -7.69
N ILE A 164 14.64 17.58 -8.15
CA ILE A 164 13.77 17.75 -9.33
C ILE A 164 12.50 18.51 -8.98
N GLU A 165 11.97 19.22 -9.96
CA GLU A 165 10.70 19.92 -9.82
C GLU A 165 9.58 18.91 -9.50
N LEU A 166 8.70 19.24 -8.54
CA LEU A 166 7.63 18.33 -8.08
C LEU A 166 6.81 17.76 -9.24
N TRP A 167 6.43 18.60 -10.21
CA TRP A 167 5.65 18.14 -11.36
C TRP A 167 6.36 17.06 -12.19
N ARG A 168 7.71 17.06 -12.24
CA ARG A 168 8.49 16.01 -12.91
C ARG A 168 8.43 14.71 -12.13
N ALA A 169 8.60 14.78 -10.81
CA ALA A 169 8.45 13.61 -9.94
C ALA A 169 7.05 12.98 -10.07
N GLY A 170 6.00 13.81 -10.12
CA GLY A 170 4.63 13.35 -10.31
C GLY A 170 4.36 12.74 -11.69
N ALA A 171 4.99 13.27 -12.74
CA ALA A 171 4.91 12.71 -14.09
C ALA A 171 5.66 11.37 -14.21
N MET A 172 6.86 11.26 -13.63
CA MET A 172 7.63 10.00 -13.53
C MET A 172 6.87 8.94 -12.73
N ALA A 173 6.16 9.33 -11.66
CA ALA A 173 5.32 8.45 -10.86
C ALA A 173 3.92 8.20 -11.44
N MET A 174 3.63 8.72 -12.64
CA MET A 174 2.35 8.53 -13.34
C MET A 174 1.12 8.89 -12.50
N LEU A 175 1.19 9.93 -11.65
CA LEU A 175 0.13 10.21 -10.67
C LEU A 175 -1.24 10.46 -11.30
N VAL A 176 -1.26 11.13 -12.46
CA VAL A 176 -2.49 11.51 -13.17
C VAL A 176 -2.60 10.77 -14.50
N ASP A 177 -3.52 9.81 -14.58
CA ASP A 177 -3.70 8.93 -15.77
C ASP A 177 -3.83 9.73 -17.08
N ARG A 178 -4.65 10.80 -17.07
CA ARG A 178 -4.88 11.64 -18.27
C ARG A 178 -3.67 12.47 -18.72
N PHE A 179 -2.59 12.53 -17.94
CA PHE A 179 -1.36 13.26 -18.28
C PHE A 179 -0.24 12.34 -18.75
N ILE A 180 -0.41 11.02 -18.63
CA ILE A 180 0.53 10.01 -19.11
C ILE A 180 0.70 10.19 -20.63
N GLY A 181 1.96 10.25 -21.09
CA GLY A 181 2.32 10.50 -22.51
C GLY A 181 2.10 11.93 -23.00
N ARG A 182 1.44 12.80 -22.22
CA ARG A 182 1.18 14.21 -22.58
C ARG A 182 2.11 15.17 -21.87
N LEU A 183 2.39 14.91 -20.60
CA LEU A 183 3.32 15.69 -19.78
C LEU A 183 4.64 14.93 -19.67
N ASP A 184 5.62 15.33 -20.50
CA ASP A 184 6.94 14.72 -20.50
C ASP A 184 7.78 15.21 -19.30
N PRO A 185 8.20 14.31 -18.38
CA PRO A 185 8.99 14.67 -17.20
C PRO A 185 10.41 15.14 -17.55
N LEU A 186 10.90 14.91 -18.77
CA LEU A 186 12.23 15.31 -19.23
C LEU A 186 12.18 16.57 -20.11
N ALA A 187 11.00 17.09 -20.43
CA ALA A 187 10.83 18.26 -21.28
C ALA A 187 11.53 19.51 -20.73
N ALA A 188 11.93 20.41 -21.63
CA ALA A 188 12.47 21.72 -21.26
C ALA A 188 11.42 22.53 -20.47
N LYS A 189 11.90 23.24 -19.43
CA LYS A 189 11.06 23.99 -18.47
C LYS A 189 10.13 25.02 -19.14
N HIS A 190 10.52 25.59 -20.27
CA HIS A 190 9.77 26.65 -20.95
C HIS A 190 8.95 26.16 -22.15
N LYS A 191 8.64 24.86 -22.25
CA LYS A 191 7.68 24.38 -23.25
C LYS A 191 6.32 25.04 -23.01
N SER A 192 5.91 25.93 -23.91
CA SER A 192 4.63 26.64 -23.88
C SER A 192 3.46 25.67 -24.02
N GLY A 193 2.43 25.81 -23.19
CA GLY A 193 1.18 25.03 -23.28
C GLY A 193 0.95 24.02 -22.15
N ASP A 194 2.00 23.67 -21.38
CA ASP A 194 1.90 22.64 -20.33
C ASP A 194 1.72 23.20 -18.91
N ASP A 195 1.68 24.53 -18.74
CA ASP A 195 1.68 25.19 -17.42
C ASP A 195 0.54 24.75 -16.50
N HIS A 196 -0.66 24.60 -17.06
CA HIS A 196 -1.81 24.09 -16.31
C HIS A 196 -1.57 22.64 -15.83
N MET A 197 -1.03 21.77 -16.71
CA MET A 197 -0.74 20.38 -16.36
C MET A 197 0.35 20.29 -15.29
N ARG A 198 1.40 21.13 -15.37
CA ARG A 198 2.47 21.20 -14.37
C ARG A 198 1.94 21.66 -13.01
N ARG A 199 1.14 22.74 -12.95
CA ARG A 199 0.53 23.21 -11.70
C ARG A 199 -0.37 22.15 -11.09
N HIS A 200 -1.21 21.50 -11.90
CA HIS A 200 -2.07 20.41 -11.43
C HIS A 200 -1.24 19.24 -10.89
N MET A 201 -0.17 18.84 -11.61
CA MET A 201 0.69 17.75 -11.18
C MET A 201 1.40 18.07 -9.85
N THR A 202 1.91 19.29 -9.68
CA THR A 202 2.48 19.74 -8.40
C THR A 202 1.49 19.58 -7.24
N LEU A 203 0.22 19.97 -7.44
CA LEU A 203 -0.82 19.79 -6.42
C LEU A 203 -1.08 18.31 -6.10
N MET A 204 -1.06 17.44 -7.12
CA MET A 204 -1.22 15.99 -6.90
C MET A 204 -0.03 15.42 -6.13
N VAL A 205 1.19 15.82 -6.44
CA VAL A 205 2.40 15.39 -5.73
C VAL A 205 2.30 15.71 -4.23
N MET A 206 1.86 16.93 -3.88
CA MET A 206 1.69 17.30 -2.47
C MET A 206 0.67 16.40 -1.76
N ARG A 207 -0.48 16.11 -2.41
CA ARG A 207 -1.52 15.23 -1.87
C ARG A 207 -1.05 13.78 -1.70
N HIS A 208 -0.37 13.25 -2.72
CA HIS A 208 0.15 11.88 -2.70
C HIS A 208 1.30 11.73 -1.69
N LYS A 209 2.14 12.76 -1.50
CA LYS A 209 3.18 12.78 -0.45
C LYS A 209 2.55 12.70 0.94
N GLU A 210 1.51 13.48 1.21
CA GLU A 210 0.78 13.45 2.47
C GLU A 210 0.07 12.10 2.69
N SER A 211 -0.57 11.58 1.65
CA SER A 211 -1.17 10.23 1.64
C SER A 211 -0.15 9.16 2.00
N ALA A 212 0.99 9.14 1.30
CA ALA A 212 2.06 8.17 1.51
C ALA A 212 2.60 8.22 2.93
N LEU A 213 2.81 9.43 3.47
CA LEU A 213 3.27 9.62 4.84
C LEU A 213 2.25 9.04 5.82
N ASN A 214 0.99 9.43 5.70
CA ASN A 214 -0.06 8.94 6.58
C ASN A 214 -0.20 7.41 6.53
N ILE A 215 -0.17 6.80 5.33
CA ILE A 215 -0.24 5.35 5.20
C ILE A 215 0.99 4.67 5.82
N SER A 216 2.19 5.26 5.65
CA SER A 216 3.42 4.73 6.23
C SER A 216 3.40 4.75 7.77
N GLU A 217 2.92 5.84 8.37
CA GLU A 217 2.85 5.96 9.82
C GLU A 217 1.73 5.09 10.40
N GLN A 218 0.60 4.94 9.70
CA GLN A 218 -0.43 3.97 10.06
C GLN A 218 0.08 2.53 9.97
N ALA A 219 0.91 2.21 8.97
CA ALA A 219 1.59 0.93 8.89
C ALA A 219 2.51 0.70 10.09
N ALA A 220 3.28 1.72 10.48
CA ALA A 220 4.13 1.66 11.67
C ALA A 220 3.32 1.44 12.96
N LEU A 221 2.10 1.98 13.05
CA LEU A 221 1.18 1.75 14.19
C LEU A 221 0.47 0.38 14.15
N GLY A 222 0.63 -0.39 13.07
CA GLY A 222 -0.06 -1.67 12.86
C GLY A 222 -1.50 -1.55 12.31
N GLY A 223 -1.90 -0.36 11.86
CA GLY A 223 -3.23 -0.05 11.31
C GLY A 223 -3.36 -0.17 9.79
N PHE A 224 -2.37 -0.77 9.09
CA PHE A 224 -2.39 -0.90 7.64
C PHE A 224 -3.50 -1.83 7.13
N PRO A 225 -4.19 -1.51 6.00
CA PRO A 225 -4.01 -0.36 5.08
C PRO A 225 -4.97 0.80 5.38
N GLN A 226 -5.46 0.91 6.62
CA GLN A 226 -6.49 1.89 6.97
C GLN A 226 -5.86 3.27 7.23
N GLN A 227 -6.55 4.28 6.72
CA GLN A 227 -6.28 5.67 7.04
C GLN A 227 -7.26 6.07 8.14
N GLU A 228 -6.78 6.25 9.37
CA GLU A 228 -7.59 6.94 10.37
C GLU A 228 -7.68 8.42 9.97
N LEU A 229 -8.88 8.86 9.61
CA LEU A 229 -9.16 10.28 9.40
C LEU A 229 -8.97 11.02 10.73
N GLY A 230 -7.88 11.79 10.87
CA GLY A 230 -7.72 12.74 11.96
C GLY A 230 -6.38 12.71 12.70
N LYS A 231 -5.50 11.72 12.48
CA LYS A 231 -4.13 11.79 13.01
C LYS A 231 -3.28 12.65 12.10
N SER A 232 -3.08 13.91 12.49
CA SER A 232 -2.00 14.74 11.94
C SER A 232 -0.68 14.25 12.53
N PHE A 233 0.12 13.59 11.71
CA PHE A 233 1.50 13.28 12.08
C PHE A 233 2.31 14.57 11.96
N GLN A 234 3.01 14.96 13.03
CA GLN A 234 3.95 16.10 12.98
C GLN A 234 5.24 15.77 12.21
N THR A 235 5.36 14.55 11.70
CA THR A 235 6.51 14.08 10.92
C THR A 235 6.37 14.48 9.45
N HIS A 236 7.47 14.46 8.71
CA HIS A 236 7.47 14.66 7.26
C HIS A 236 8.61 13.85 6.64
N PHE A 237 8.47 13.48 5.36
CA PHE A 237 9.61 12.97 4.62
C PHE A 237 10.62 14.09 4.39
N ASN A 238 11.84 13.86 4.86
CA ASN A 238 13.00 14.68 4.53
C ASN A 238 13.75 14.05 3.35
N PHE A 239 13.48 14.53 2.13
CA PHE A 239 14.12 14.03 0.91
C PHE A 239 15.52 14.60 0.71
N GLU A 240 15.87 15.68 1.41
CA GLU A 240 17.20 16.29 1.38
C GLU A 240 18.16 15.58 2.36
N ASP A 241 17.65 14.73 3.25
CA ASP A 241 18.47 13.89 4.11
C ASP A 241 19.12 12.76 3.30
N GLU A 242 20.44 12.86 3.10
CA GLU A 242 21.24 11.82 2.44
C GLU A 242 21.05 10.44 3.09
N ASN A 243 20.74 10.38 4.40
CA ASN A 243 20.45 9.12 5.09
C ASN A 243 19.11 8.51 4.66
N PHE A 244 18.13 9.31 4.24
CA PHE A 244 16.83 8.80 3.79
C PHE A 244 16.97 8.04 2.47
N ALA A 245 17.60 8.65 1.47
CA ALA A 245 17.82 8.03 0.17
C ALA A 245 18.79 6.85 0.26
N SER A 246 19.96 7.03 0.89
CA SER A 246 20.96 5.96 1.02
C SER A 246 20.40 4.71 1.72
N ARG A 247 19.57 4.89 2.76
CA ARG A 247 18.88 3.79 3.45
C ARG A 247 17.83 3.11 2.56
N LEU A 248 17.08 3.88 1.79
CA LEU A 248 16.01 3.35 0.95
C LEU A 248 16.56 2.52 -0.23
N PHE A 249 17.76 2.83 -0.71
CA PHE A 249 18.43 2.16 -1.82
C PHE A 249 19.64 1.31 -1.41
N SER A 250 19.86 1.08 -0.11
CA SER A 250 21.00 0.32 0.42
C SER A 250 21.06 -1.11 -0.11
N LEU A 251 19.92 -1.69 -0.45
CA LEU A 251 19.76 -3.05 -1.00
C LEU A 251 19.53 -3.03 -2.52
N GLY A 252 19.76 -1.90 -3.18
CA GLY A 252 19.50 -1.70 -4.61
C GLY A 252 18.11 -1.18 -4.93
N ASN A 253 17.77 -1.20 -6.22
CA ASN A 253 16.57 -0.55 -6.77
C ASN A 253 15.36 -1.48 -6.92
N HIS A 254 15.43 -2.72 -6.43
CA HIS A 254 14.41 -3.76 -6.68
C HIS A 254 12.98 -3.33 -6.33
N GLU A 255 12.79 -2.66 -5.19
CA GLU A 255 11.45 -2.20 -4.79
C GLU A 255 10.98 -0.97 -5.57
N PHE A 256 11.91 -0.12 -6.04
CA PHE A 256 11.58 0.97 -6.96
C PHE A 256 11.15 0.43 -8.32
N ASP A 257 11.92 -0.50 -8.88
CA ASP A 257 11.60 -1.15 -10.16
C ASP A 257 10.25 -1.88 -10.06
N CYS A 258 10.01 -2.62 -8.97
CA CYS A 258 8.72 -3.25 -8.73
C CYS A 258 7.57 -2.24 -8.66
N ALA A 259 7.74 -1.13 -7.93
CA ALA A 259 6.70 -0.11 -7.83
C ALA A 259 6.43 0.52 -9.21
N ARG A 260 7.48 0.78 -10.00
CA ARG A 260 7.37 1.29 -11.36
C ARG A 260 6.59 0.33 -12.24
N ASP A 261 7.01 -0.93 -12.31
CA ASP A 261 6.41 -1.94 -13.17
C ASP A 261 4.94 -2.17 -12.79
N ARG A 262 4.62 -2.16 -11.49
CA ARG A 262 3.24 -2.31 -11.03
C ARG A 262 2.36 -1.10 -11.35
N VAL A 263 2.86 0.13 -11.20
CA VAL A 263 2.10 1.32 -11.63
C VAL A 263 1.89 1.31 -13.15
N SER A 264 2.90 0.92 -13.93
CA SER A 264 2.79 0.79 -15.40
C SER A 264 1.67 -0.19 -15.79
N GLN A 265 1.64 -1.38 -15.18
CA GLN A 265 0.55 -2.35 -15.36
C GLN A 265 -0.83 -1.77 -14.99
N LEU A 266 -0.94 -1.13 -13.82
CA LEU A 266 -2.21 -0.59 -13.32
C LEU A 266 -2.70 0.66 -14.05
N THR A 267 -1.83 1.32 -14.82
CA THR A 267 -2.16 2.50 -15.63
C THR A 267 -2.34 2.18 -17.11
N GLY A 268 -2.18 0.91 -17.52
CA GLY A 268 -2.35 0.47 -18.91
C GLY A 268 -1.15 0.78 -19.81
N LEU A 269 0.01 1.10 -19.23
CA LEU A 269 1.30 1.14 -19.92
C LEU A 269 2.01 -0.19 -19.71
N ALA A 270 1.48 -1.29 -20.24
CA ALA A 270 2.29 -2.50 -20.33
C ALA A 270 3.33 -2.29 -21.45
N CYS A 271 4.62 -2.36 -21.10
CA CYS A 271 5.67 -2.58 -22.09
C CYS A 271 5.52 -3.96 -22.72
#